data_AF-A0A9R1CHF7-F1
#
_entry.id   AF-A0A9R1CHF7-F1
#
_cell.length_a   1.000
_cell.length_b   1.000
_cell.length_c   1.000
_cell.angle_alpha   90.00
_cell.angle_beta   90.00
_cell.angle_gamma   90.00
#
_symmetry.space_group_name_H-M   'P 1'
#
loop_
_entity.id
_entity.type
_entity.pdbx_description
1 polymer ?
#
loop_
_entity_poly.entity_id
_entity_poly.type
_entity_poly.pdbx_seq_one_letter_code
_entity_poly.pdbx_strand_id
1 'polypeptide(L)'
;MSGWMSYFTGRKDTRESARDAIVGLRQQLLMLEKKEEFLQKKIDEEMKKAKANATSNKRLAMAALRQKKAHENELDRIAGTRLTLETQVNAIESANLNAETMVAMKKGADALKGIHSNLTAEGVDATMDKIREQMDLTNEISDAISNPVGMGIVLDEDDLKEELDALEQEQLDDRLAGADRVPSHLPASPVGQTTGRVAVEEDEDDEEAQLRQLQAELAM
;
A
#
# COMPACT_ATOMS: atom_id res chain seq x y z
N MET A 1 -53.29 -9.90 14.56
CA MET A 1 -52.23 -10.64 13.87
C MET A 1 -51.79 -9.83 12.67
N SER A 2 -50.66 -9.13 12.75
CA SER A 2 -50.02 -8.46 11.60
C SER A 2 -48.73 -7.77 12.06
N GLY A 3 -47.67 -8.56 12.23
CA GLY A 3 -46.38 -8.06 12.70
C GLY A 3 -45.15 -8.77 12.12
N TRP A 4 -45.29 -9.47 10.98
CA TRP A 4 -44.18 -10.24 10.41
C TRP A 4 -43.89 -9.96 8.93
N MET A 5 -44.58 -8.98 8.33
CA MET A 5 -44.50 -8.72 6.87
C MET A 5 -43.75 -7.42 6.53
N SER A 6 -43.03 -6.81 7.48
CA SER A 6 -42.28 -5.55 7.27
C SER A 6 -40.79 -5.74 6.97
N TYR A 7 -40.30 -6.98 6.84
CA TYR A 7 -38.86 -7.24 6.60
C TYR A 7 -38.51 -7.46 5.12
N PHE A 8 -39.47 -7.35 4.21
CA PHE A 8 -39.30 -7.73 2.80
C PHE A 8 -39.51 -6.60 1.77
N THR A 9 -39.58 -5.34 2.21
CA THR A 9 -39.75 -4.20 1.30
C THR A 9 -38.57 -3.24 1.40
N GLY A 10 -37.61 -3.41 0.48
CA GLY A 10 -36.58 -2.41 0.20
C GLY A 10 -35.17 -2.79 0.66
N ARG A 11 -34.55 -3.79 0.03
CA ARG A 11 -33.08 -3.75 -0.11
C ARG A 11 -32.78 -2.55 -1.01
N LYS A 12 -32.48 -1.40 -0.42
CA LYS A 12 -31.65 -0.39 -1.10
C LYS A 12 -30.42 -1.15 -1.60
N ASP A 13 -30.07 -0.96 -2.86
CA ASP A 13 -29.01 -1.70 -3.53
C ASP A 13 -27.76 -1.66 -2.63
N THR A 14 -27.29 -2.82 -2.15
CA THR A 14 -26.24 -2.88 -1.12
C THR A 14 -24.95 -2.22 -1.58
N ARG A 15 -24.76 -2.10 -2.90
CA ARG A 15 -23.67 -1.37 -3.54
C ARG A 15 -23.86 0.14 -3.48
N GLU A 16 -25.10 0.62 -3.62
CA GLU A 16 -25.45 2.04 -3.47
C GLU A 16 -25.32 2.48 -2.00
N SER A 17 -25.77 1.66 -1.05
CA SER A 17 -25.60 1.96 0.37
C SER A 17 -24.13 1.95 0.81
N ALA A 18 -23.29 1.06 0.27
CA ALA A 18 -21.86 1.05 0.54
C ALA A 18 -21.15 2.30 -0.02
N ARG A 19 -21.53 2.75 -1.22
CA ARG A 19 -21.00 3.99 -1.82
C ARG A 19 -21.40 5.22 -1.00
N ASP A 20 -22.68 5.32 -0.63
CA ASP A 20 -23.18 6.39 0.23
C ASP A 20 -22.44 6.43 1.57
N ALA A 21 -22.20 5.25 2.18
CA ALA A 21 -21.45 5.14 3.42
C ALA A 21 -19.99 5.60 3.27
N ILE A 22 -19.30 5.19 2.20
CA ILE A 22 -17.92 5.63 1.92
C ILE A 22 -17.87 7.16 1.74
N VAL A 23 -18.82 7.74 0.99
CA VAL A 23 -18.88 9.19 0.79
C VAL A 23 -19.11 9.91 2.11
N GLY A 24 -20.05 9.44 2.94
CA GLY A 24 -20.31 10.01 4.26
C GLY A 24 -19.11 9.93 5.20
N LEU A 25 -18.42 8.79 5.24
CA LEU A 25 -17.20 8.61 6.03
C LEU A 25 -16.07 9.53 5.57
N ARG A 26 -15.88 9.68 4.25
CA ARG A 26 -14.89 10.61 3.68
C ARG A 26 -15.22 12.07 3.97
N GLN A 27 -16.49 12.46 3.91
CA GLN A 27 -16.90 13.81 4.32
C GLN A 27 -16.61 14.06 5.80
N GLN A 28 -16.85 13.07 6.66
CA GLN A 28 -16.50 13.17 8.08
C GLN A 28 -14.99 13.30 8.29
N LEU A 29 -14.17 12.53 7.57
CA LEU A 29 -12.71 12.63 7.60
C LEU A 29 -12.23 14.05 7.25
N LEU A 30 -12.75 14.64 6.16
CA LEU A 30 -12.42 16.01 5.77
C LEU A 30 -12.80 17.06 6.84
N MET A 31 -13.90 16.84 7.56
CA MET A 31 -14.28 17.72 8.67
C MET A 31 -13.34 17.57 9.87
N LEU A 32 -12.88 16.34 10.15
CA LEU A 32 -11.91 16.09 11.22
C LEU A 32 -10.55 16.70 10.89
N GLU A 33 -10.06 16.60 9.65
CA GLU A 33 -8.81 17.24 9.20
C GLU A 33 -8.85 18.77 9.39
N LYS A 34 -9.94 19.42 8.96
CA LYS A 34 -10.13 20.86 9.19
C LYS A 34 -10.16 21.21 10.69
N LYS A 35 -10.70 20.33 11.52
CA LYS A 35 -10.73 20.51 12.97
C LYS A 35 -9.34 20.35 13.59
N GLU A 36 -8.53 19.41 13.11
CA GLU A 36 -7.14 19.25 13.52
C GLU A 36 -6.32 20.49 13.18
N GLU A 37 -6.42 21.02 11.95
CA GLU A 37 -5.76 22.27 11.57
C GLU A 37 -6.16 23.44 12.47
N PHE A 38 -7.45 23.54 12.80
CA PHE A 38 -7.95 24.57 13.70
C PHE A 38 -7.40 24.42 15.12
N LEU A 39 -7.37 23.19 15.66
CA LEU A 39 -6.81 22.93 16.98
C LEU A 39 -5.30 23.16 17.02
N GLN A 40 -4.57 22.85 15.96
CA GLN A 40 -3.14 23.14 15.85
C GLN A 40 -2.88 24.63 15.93
N LYS A 41 -3.65 25.45 15.20
CA LYS A 41 -3.57 26.92 15.31
C LYS A 41 -3.86 27.41 16.74
N LYS A 42 -4.83 26.81 17.44
CA LYS A 42 -5.13 27.14 18.85
C LYS A 42 -3.99 26.76 19.79
N ILE A 43 -3.37 25.60 19.59
CA ILE A 43 -2.18 25.16 20.33
C ILE A 43 -1.05 26.18 20.16
N ASP A 44 -0.80 26.64 18.94
CA ASP A 44 0.25 27.64 18.64
C ASP A 44 -0.07 29.01 19.27
N GLU A 45 -1.32 29.44 19.23
CA GLU A 45 -1.79 30.67 19.88
C GLU A 45 -1.56 30.61 21.41
N GLU A 46 -1.97 29.52 22.06
CA GLU A 46 -1.78 29.35 23.51
C GLU A 46 -0.29 29.23 23.88
N MET A 47 0.53 28.60 23.03
CA MET A 47 1.99 28.60 23.20
C MET A 47 2.59 29.99 23.12
N LYS A 48 2.18 30.81 22.14
CA LYS A 48 2.63 32.20 22.01
C LYS A 48 2.23 33.02 23.25
N LYS A 49 0.98 32.88 23.71
CA LYS A 49 0.49 33.53 24.94
C LYS A 49 1.27 33.10 26.17
N ALA A 50 1.56 31.81 26.32
CA ALA A 50 2.34 31.28 27.42
C ALA A 50 3.77 31.85 27.43
N LYS A 51 4.45 31.84 26.28
CA LYS A 51 5.80 32.41 26.12
C LYS A 51 5.84 33.90 26.44
N ALA A 52 4.89 34.69 25.93
CA ALA A 52 4.84 36.13 26.16
C ALA A 52 4.63 36.52 27.64
N ASN A 53 4.02 35.62 28.44
CA ASN A 53 3.70 35.89 29.84
C ASN A 53 4.56 35.08 30.84
N ALA A 54 5.55 34.33 30.35
CA ALA A 54 6.32 33.39 31.17
C ALA A 54 7.07 34.07 32.33
N THR A 55 7.62 35.26 32.09
CA THR A 55 8.40 36.04 33.07
C THR A 55 7.59 37.14 33.74
N SER A 56 6.56 37.68 33.07
CA SER A 56 5.78 38.82 33.54
C SER A 56 4.53 38.42 34.33
N ASN A 57 3.82 37.38 33.90
CA ASN A 57 2.56 36.95 34.51
C ASN A 57 2.41 35.44 34.49
N LYS A 58 3.08 34.79 35.45
CA LYS A 58 3.11 33.34 35.61
C LYS A 58 1.71 32.71 35.72
N ARG A 59 0.73 33.40 36.30
CA ARG A 59 -0.65 32.89 36.41
C ARG A 59 -1.31 32.77 35.04
N LEU A 60 -1.14 33.79 34.19
CA LEU A 60 -1.68 33.80 32.83
C LEU A 60 -0.96 32.78 31.95
N ALA A 61 0.37 32.66 32.06
CA ALA A 61 1.13 31.65 31.34
C ALA A 61 0.70 30.22 31.71
N MET A 62 0.49 29.94 33.00
CA MET A 62 -0.03 28.65 33.45
C MET A 62 -1.45 28.36 32.96
N ALA A 63 -2.31 29.38 32.84
CA ALA A 63 -3.65 29.20 32.27
C ALA A 63 -3.58 28.86 30.77
N ALA A 64 -2.74 29.55 29.99
CA ALA A 64 -2.52 29.27 28.58
C ALA A 64 -1.96 27.85 28.35
N LEU A 65 -0.99 27.40 29.17
CA LEU A 65 -0.47 26.04 29.09
C LEU A 65 -1.53 24.96 29.38
N ARG A 66 -2.46 25.21 30.30
CA ARG A 66 -3.59 24.29 30.54
C ARG A 66 -4.51 24.20 29.33
N GLN A 67 -4.82 25.33 28.69
CA GLN A 67 -5.65 25.34 27.48
C GLN A 67 -4.97 24.66 26.31
N LYS A 68 -3.67 24.93 26.10
CA LYS A 68 -2.85 24.17 25.16
C LYS A 68 -2.99 22.67 25.38
N LYS A 69 -2.79 22.20 26.62
CA LYS A 69 -2.85 20.77 26.91
C LYS A 69 -4.24 20.17 26.68
N ALA A 70 -5.30 20.94 26.92
CA ALA A 70 -6.66 20.52 26.58
C ALA A 70 -6.86 20.36 25.06
N HIS A 71 -6.36 21.29 24.24
CA HIS A 71 -6.40 21.18 22.79
C HIS A 71 -5.54 20.03 22.25
N GLU A 72 -4.36 19.77 22.82
CA GLU A 72 -3.55 18.59 22.47
C GLU A 72 -4.29 17.29 22.75
N ASN A 73 -4.92 17.16 23.93
CA ASN A 73 -5.70 15.98 24.26
C ASN A 73 -6.92 15.81 23.33
N GLU A 74 -7.50 16.91 22.84
CA GLU A 74 -8.58 16.85 21.84
C GLU A 74 -8.05 16.40 20.48
N LEU A 75 -6.88 16.89 20.06
CA LEU A 75 -6.21 16.50 18.82
C LEU A 75 -5.88 15.00 18.83
N ASP A 76 -5.36 14.46 19.93
CA ASP A 76 -5.09 13.02 20.10
C ASP A 76 -6.37 12.17 19.92
N ARG A 77 -7.50 12.64 20.47
CA ARG A 77 -8.79 11.96 20.32
C ARG A 77 -9.28 11.98 18.87
N ILE A 78 -9.10 13.10 18.17
CA ILE A 78 -9.48 13.22 16.77
C ILE A 78 -8.61 12.30 15.92
N ALA A 79 -7.31 12.24 16.15
CA ALA A 79 -6.41 11.33 15.43
C ALA A 79 -6.84 9.86 15.57
N GLY A 80 -7.20 9.43 16.78
CA GLY A 80 -7.74 8.08 17.00
C GLY A 80 -9.09 7.84 16.31
N THR A 81 -9.95 8.85 16.27
CA THR A 81 -11.23 8.79 15.55
C THR A 81 -11.00 8.69 14.04
N ARG A 82 -10.05 9.45 13.50
CA ARG A 82 -9.68 9.46 12.08
C ARG A 82 -9.18 8.09 11.63
N LEU A 83 -8.25 7.49 12.38
CA LEU A 83 -7.75 6.13 12.15
C LEU A 83 -8.90 5.10 12.12
N THR A 84 -9.86 5.24 13.03
CA THR A 84 -11.03 4.35 13.10
C THR A 84 -11.90 4.49 11.83
N LEU A 85 -12.15 5.71 11.36
CA LEU A 85 -12.93 5.97 10.16
C LEU A 85 -12.21 5.50 8.89
N GLU A 86 -10.90 5.74 8.77
CA GLU A 86 -10.06 5.24 7.67
C GLU A 86 -10.11 3.71 7.60
N THR A 87 -9.98 3.03 8.74
CA THR A 87 -10.11 1.56 8.83
C THR A 87 -11.48 1.09 8.34
N GLN A 88 -12.55 1.80 8.68
CA GLN A 88 -13.91 1.47 8.23
C GLN A 88 -14.08 1.65 6.72
N VAL A 89 -13.53 2.73 6.14
CA VAL A 89 -13.54 2.94 4.69
C VAL A 89 -12.85 1.78 3.98
N ASN A 90 -11.64 1.43 4.40
CA ASN A 90 -10.88 0.33 3.82
C ASN A 90 -11.61 -1.02 3.94
N ALA A 91 -12.28 -1.26 5.07
CA ALA A 91 -13.07 -2.47 5.28
C ALA A 91 -14.27 -2.55 4.33
N ILE A 92 -14.99 -1.44 4.11
CA ILE A 92 -16.13 -1.40 3.17
C ILE A 92 -15.65 -1.58 1.72
N GLU A 93 -14.53 -0.96 1.35
CA GLU A 93 -13.94 -1.11 0.01
C GLU A 93 -13.49 -2.55 -0.25
N SER A 94 -12.82 -3.17 0.73
CA SER A 94 -12.41 -4.57 0.67
C SER A 94 -13.63 -5.51 0.58
N ALA A 95 -14.68 -5.24 1.35
CA ALA A 95 -15.92 -6.02 1.30
C ALA A 95 -16.60 -5.92 -0.08
N ASN A 96 -16.61 -4.74 -0.70
CA ASN A 96 -17.14 -4.56 -2.06
C ASN A 96 -16.33 -5.35 -3.10
N LEU A 97 -15.00 -5.31 -3.02
CA LEU A 97 -14.12 -6.07 -3.90
C LEU A 97 -14.37 -7.58 -3.74
N ASN A 98 -14.42 -8.08 -2.51
CA ASN A 98 -14.71 -9.49 -2.22
C ASN A 98 -16.09 -9.90 -2.76
N ALA A 99 -17.12 -9.05 -2.61
CA ALA A 99 -18.44 -9.30 -3.16
C ALA A 99 -18.41 -9.42 -4.70
N GLU A 100 -17.63 -8.57 -5.38
CA GLU A 100 -17.47 -8.61 -6.82
C GLU A 100 -16.74 -9.87 -7.29
N THR A 101 -15.66 -10.27 -6.59
CA THR A 101 -14.97 -11.54 -6.82
C THR A 101 -15.92 -12.72 -6.66
N MET A 102 -16.75 -12.74 -5.62
CA MET A 102 -17.74 -13.80 -5.41
C MET A 102 -18.77 -13.87 -6.54
N VAL A 103 -19.20 -12.73 -7.08
CA VAL A 103 -20.10 -12.69 -8.26
C VAL A 103 -19.39 -13.27 -9.50
N ALA A 104 -18.13 -12.93 -9.73
CA ALA A 104 -17.34 -13.48 -10.83
C ALA A 104 -17.14 -14.99 -10.69
N MET A 105 -16.80 -15.47 -9.49
CA MET A 105 -16.67 -16.89 -9.18
C MET A 105 -17.99 -17.64 -9.41
N LYS A 106 -19.13 -17.07 -9.01
CA LYS A 106 -20.45 -17.65 -9.27
C LYS A 106 -20.72 -17.79 -10.77
N LYS A 107 -20.45 -16.75 -11.56
CA LYS A 107 -20.59 -16.81 -13.03
C LYS A 107 -19.69 -17.88 -13.64
N GLY A 108 -18.45 -18.00 -13.16
CA GLY A 108 -17.53 -19.06 -13.59
C GLY A 108 -18.05 -20.45 -13.24
N ALA A 109 -18.56 -20.64 -12.02
CA ALA A 109 -19.17 -21.90 -11.59
C ALA A 109 -20.41 -22.25 -12.41
N ASP A 110 -21.27 -21.28 -12.72
CA ASP A 110 -22.45 -21.49 -13.58
C ASP A 110 -22.05 -21.85 -15.02
N ALA A 111 -21.00 -21.22 -15.57
CA ALA A 111 -20.45 -21.56 -16.88
C ALA A 111 -19.85 -22.97 -16.91
N LEU A 112 -19.05 -23.32 -15.90
CA LEU A 112 -18.52 -24.68 -15.72
C LEU A 112 -19.65 -25.70 -15.60
N LYS A 113 -20.70 -25.40 -14.82
CA LYS A 113 -21.88 -26.26 -14.70
C LYS A 113 -22.56 -26.46 -16.06
N GLY A 114 -22.66 -25.42 -16.88
CA GLY A 114 -23.15 -25.51 -18.25
C GLY A 114 -22.30 -26.44 -19.13
N ILE A 115 -20.98 -26.26 -19.12
CA ILE A 115 -20.03 -27.13 -19.83
C ILE A 115 -20.17 -28.59 -19.38
N HIS A 116 -20.18 -28.83 -18.07
CA HIS A 116 -20.33 -30.17 -17.51
C HIS A 116 -21.72 -30.77 -17.71
N SER A 117 -22.77 -29.97 -17.81
CA SER A 117 -24.13 -30.47 -18.10
C SER A 117 -24.27 -31.05 -19.51
N ASN A 118 -23.43 -30.63 -20.45
CA ASN A 118 -23.32 -31.24 -21.78
C ASN A 118 -22.38 -32.48 -21.79
N LEU A 119 -21.64 -32.72 -20.71
CA LEU A 119 -20.78 -33.88 -20.47
C LEU A 119 -21.49 -34.87 -19.53
N THR A 120 -22.72 -35.27 -19.85
CA THR A 120 -23.40 -36.37 -19.15
C THR A 120 -22.59 -37.66 -19.32
N ALA A 121 -22.74 -38.64 -18.42
CA ALA A 121 -22.03 -39.93 -18.51
C ALA A 121 -22.22 -40.60 -19.88
N GLU A 122 -23.40 -40.45 -20.50
CA GLU A 122 -23.70 -40.91 -21.86
C GLU A 122 -22.89 -40.18 -22.96
N GLY A 123 -22.64 -38.87 -22.79
CA GLY A 123 -21.79 -38.10 -23.69
C GLY A 123 -20.30 -38.41 -23.50
N VAL A 124 -19.87 -38.75 -22.28
CA VAL A 124 -18.50 -39.16 -21.98
C VAL A 124 -18.20 -40.55 -22.54
N ASP A 125 -19.11 -41.52 -22.39
CA ASP A 125 -18.96 -42.87 -22.97
C ASP A 125 -18.88 -42.81 -24.50
N ALA A 126 -19.80 -42.08 -25.15
CA ALA A 126 -19.77 -41.90 -26.61
C ALA A 126 -18.52 -41.13 -27.10
N THR A 127 -17.96 -40.24 -26.28
CA THR A 127 -16.71 -39.53 -26.60
C THR A 127 -15.50 -40.43 -26.37
N MET A 128 -15.48 -41.24 -25.31
CA MET A 128 -14.42 -42.23 -25.04
C MET A 128 -14.38 -43.33 -26.10
N ASP A 129 -15.52 -43.77 -26.63
CA ASP A 129 -15.57 -44.71 -27.74
C ASP A 129 -15.03 -44.09 -29.04
N LYS A 130 -15.37 -42.83 -29.33
CA LYS A 130 -14.74 -42.08 -30.43
C LYS A 130 -13.26 -41.83 -30.21
N ILE A 131 -12.81 -41.60 -28.97
CA ILE A 131 -11.38 -41.47 -28.64
C ILE A 131 -10.65 -42.78 -28.84
N ARG A 132 -11.24 -43.93 -28.50
CA ARG A 132 -10.66 -45.25 -28.81
C ARG A 132 -10.55 -45.46 -30.31
N GLU A 133 -11.62 -45.19 -31.07
CA GLU A 133 -11.62 -45.24 -32.53
C GLU A 133 -10.56 -44.30 -33.16
N GLN A 134 -10.40 -43.09 -32.61
CA GLN A 134 -9.40 -42.13 -33.06
C GLN A 134 -7.99 -42.45 -32.58
N MET A 135 -7.82 -43.10 -31.42
CA MET A 135 -6.51 -43.61 -30.97
C MET A 135 -6.07 -44.80 -31.81
N ASP A 136 -6.99 -45.67 -32.21
CA ASP A 136 -6.71 -46.75 -33.16
C ASP A 136 -6.28 -46.17 -34.51
N LEU A 137 -6.97 -45.14 -34.99
CA LEU A 137 -6.57 -44.37 -36.19
C LEU A 137 -5.24 -43.62 -35.99
N THR A 138 -4.98 -43.07 -34.81
CA THR A 138 -3.74 -42.34 -34.49
C THR A 138 -2.56 -43.29 -34.32
N ASN A 139 -2.78 -44.52 -33.86
CA ASN A 139 -1.77 -45.59 -33.84
C ASN A 139 -1.50 -46.08 -35.26
N GLU A 140 -2.51 -46.19 -36.12
CA GLU A 140 -2.36 -46.50 -37.54
C GLU A 140 -1.61 -45.38 -38.30
N ILE A 141 -1.88 -44.11 -37.96
CA ILE A 141 -1.18 -42.93 -38.47
C ILE A 141 0.22 -42.81 -37.85
N SER A 142 0.42 -43.11 -36.57
CA SER A 142 1.73 -43.12 -35.92
C SER A 142 2.58 -44.25 -36.43
N ASP A 143 2.04 -45.43 -36.73
CA ASP A 143 2.80 -46.49 -37.41
C ASP A 143 3.16 -46.09 -38.85
N ALA A 144 2.37 -45.21 -39.48
CA ALA A 144 2.67 -44.60 -40.77
C ALA A 144 3.61 -43.38 -40.72
N ILE A 145 3.69 -42.67 -39.58
CA ILE A 145 4.44 -41.41 -39.40
C ILE A 145 5.67 -41.56 -38.49
N SER A 146 5.78 -42.57 -37.62
CA SER A 146 6.86 -42.75 -36.62
C SER A 146 8.20 -43.16 -37.21
N ASN A 147 8.46 -42.79 -38.47
CA ASN A 147 9.80 -42.49 -38.90
C ASN A 147 9.80 -41.19 -39.73
N PRO A 148 9.67 -40.03 -39.05
CA PRO A 148 10.89 -39.29 -38.78
C PRO A 148 10.92 -38.60 -37.39
N VAL A 149 12.00 -38.96 -36.67
CA VAL A 149 12.87 -38.09 -35.86
C VAL A 149 12.21 -37.19 -34.82
N GLY A 150 12.48 -37.54 -33.57
CA GLY A 150 12.04 -36.83 -32.38
C GLY A 150 12.45 -35.35 -32.37
N MET A 151 11.50 -34.54 -31.91
CA MET A 151 11.76 -33.27 -31.25
C MET A 151 10.69 -33.09 -30.19
N GLY A 152 10.85 -33.83 -29.09
CA GLY A 152 10.42 -33.32 -27.80
C GLY A 152 11.42 -32.23 -27.43
N ILE A 153 10.96 -30.99 -27.37
CA ILE A 153 11.75 -29.91 -26.77
C ILE A 153 11.91 -30.30 -25.31
N VAL A 154 13.06 -30.88 -24.98
CA VAL A 154 13.48 -31.06 -23.59
C VAL A 154 13.92 -29.68 -23.14
N LEU A 155 13.16 -29.09 -22.23
CA LEU A 155 13.58 -27.89 -21.52
C LEU A 155 14.78 -28.30 -20.67
N ASP A 156 15.95 -27.74 -20.96
CA ASP A 156 17.17 -27.99 -20.20
C ASP A 156 17.13 -27.16 -18.92
N GLU A 157 17.15 -27.83 -17.77
CA GLU A 157 17.12 -27.17 -16.46
C GLU A 157 18.41 -26.39 -16.20
N ASP A 158 19.51 -26.69 -16.91
CA ASP A 158 20.78 -25.99 -16.76
C ASP A 158 20.74 -24.59 -17.42
N ASP A 159 20.09 -24.43 -18.57
CA ASP A 159 19.88 -23.13 -19.23
C ASP A 159 19.02 -22.19 -18.34
N LEU A 160 17.98 -22.74 -17.72
CA LEU A 160 17.09 -22.02 -16.80
C LEU A 160 17.83 -21.57 -15.52
N LYS A 161 18.85 -22.31 -15.11
CA LYS A 161 19.64 -22.03 -13.91
C LYS A 161 20.67 -20.93 -14.16
N GLU A 162 21.31 -20.93 -15.32
CA GLU A 162 22.21 -19.84 -15.73
C GLU A 162 21.48 -18.50 -15.83
N GLU A 163 20.23 -18.51 -16.33
CA GLU A 163 19.40 -17.31 -16.39
C GLU A 163 19.03 -16.78 -14.98
N LEU A 164 18.77 -17.69 -14.03
CA LEU A 164 18.48 -17.34 -12.64
C LEU A 164 19.72 -16.73 -11.94
N ASP A 165 20.89 -17.31 -12.13
CA ASP A 165 22.14 -16.83 -11.51
C ASP A 165 22.50 -15.41 -11.99
N ALA A 166 22.26 -15.11 -13.27
CA ALA A 166 22.48 -13.77 -13.83
C ALA A 166 21.58 -12.69 -13.16
N LEU A 167 20.32 -13.02 -12.89
CA LEU A 167 19.36 -12.13 -12.22
C LEU A 167 19.74 -11.84 -10.75
N GLU A 168 20.28 -12.83 -10.04
CA GLU A 168 20.72 -12.65 -8.65
C GLU A 168 21.90 -11.67 -8.55
N GLN A 169 22.81 -11.72 -9.52
CA GLN A 169 24.01 -10.90 -9.53
C GLN A 169 23.69 -9.42 -9.79
N GLU A 170 22.77 -9.15 -10.72
CA GLU A 170 22.27 -7.79 -10.99
C GLU A 170 21.66 -7.16 -9.72
N GLN A 171 20.87 -7.91 -8.94
CA GLN A 171 20.31 -7.39 -7.68
C GLN A 171 21.33 -7.14 -6.58
N LEU A 172 22.43 -7.90 -6.54
CA LEU A 172 23.49 -7.70 -5.55
C LEU A 172 24.30 -6.44 -5.85
N ASP A 173 24.58 -6.19 -7.14
CA ASP A 173 25.31 -5.00 -7.57
C ASP A 173 24.52 -3.71 -7.28
N ASP A 174 23.20 -3.72 -7.50
CA ASP A 174 22.31 -2.60 -7.13
C ASP A 174 22.33 -2.28 -5.63
N ARG A 175 22.42 -3.32 -4.78
CA ARG A 175 22.50 -3.14 -3.32
C ARG A 175 23.84 -2.59 -2.88
N LEU A 176 24.93 -2.98 -3.55
CA LEU A 176 26.28 -2.55 -3.20
C LEU A 176 26.58 -1.12 -3.69
N ALA A 177 25.97 -0.68 -4.79
CA ALA A 177 26.07 0.68 -5.29
C ALA A 177 25.50 1.74 -4.31
N GLY A 178 24.65 1.35 -3.36
CA GLY A 178 24.05 2.25 -2.36
C GLY A 178 24.80 2.39 -1.03
N ALA A 179 25.89 1.64 -0.80
CA ALA A 179 26.64 1.67 0.47
C ALA A 179 27.89 2.56 0.37
N ASP A 180 27.75 3.84 0.70
CA ASP A 180 28.85 4.80 0.69
C ASP A 180 29.88 4.53 1.81
N ARG A 181 31.15 4.84 1.53
CA ARG A 181 32.36 4.33 2.20
C ARG A 181 32.57 4.90 3.60
N VAL A 182 32.81 4.03 4.59
CA VAL A 182 33.16 4.41 5.97
C VAL A 182 34.59 5.01 6.02
N PRO A 183 34.84 6.17 6.67
CA PRO A 183 36.18 6.77 6.72
C PRO A 183 37.16 5.92 7.54
N SER A 184 38.34 5.65 6.98
CA SER A 184 39.42 4.93 7.64
C SER A 184 40.19 5.82 8.64
N HIS A 185 40.15 5.49 9.92
CA HIS A 185 41.02 6.09 10.94
C HIS A 185 42.36 5.33 11.01
N LEU A 186 43.46 6.02 10.71
CA LEU A 186 44.83 5.58 11.03
C LEU A 186 45.28 6.17 12.38
N PRO A 187 46.05 5.45 13.22
CA PRO A 187 46.39 5.89 14.58
C PRO A 187 47.53 6.91 14.64
N ALA A 188 47.43 7.81 15.61
CA ALA A 188 48.27 8.99 15.82
C ALA A 188 49.68 8.68 16.37
N SER A 189 50.64 9.56 16.05
CA SER A 189 51.91 9.71 16.77
C SER A 189 52.11 11.19 17.15
N PRO A 190 52.64 11.52 18.34
CA PRO A 190 52.57 12.87 18.90
C PRO A 190 53.81 13.71 18.56
N VAL A 191 53.65 15.04 18.45
CA VAL A 191 54.52 16.10 19.03
C VAL A 191 54.08 17.47 18.46
N GLY A 192 53.91 18.46 19.35
CA GLY A 192 54.10 19.88 19.03
C GLY A 192 52.88 20.78 19.18
N GLN A 193 52.76 21.44 20.33
CA GLN A 193 51.83 22.55 20.59
C GLN A 193 52.04 23.73 19.65
N THR A 194 50.97 24.26 19.04
CA THR A 194 50.75 25.71 18.91
C THR A 194 49.25 26.03 18.89
N THR A 195 48.95 27.22 19.39
CA THR A 195 47.64 27.83 19.66
C THR A 195 46.84 28.14 18.39
N GLY A 196 45.52 27.92 18.42
CA GLY A 196 44.60 28.46 17.40
C GLY A 196 43.15 28.08 17.65
N ARG A 197 42.32 29.07 17.98
CA ARG A 197 40.85 29.00 18.00
C ARG A 197 40.37 28.59 16.60
N VAL A 198 39.60 27.51 16.48
CA VAL A 198 38.88 27.17 15.24
C VAL A 198 37.48 27.75 15.37
N ALA A 199 37.18 28.69 14.48
CA ALA A 199 35.83 29.17 14.20
C ALA A 199 35.04 28.02 13.56
N VAL A 200 33.83 27.80 14.05
CA VAL A 200 32.81 26.98 13.42
C VAL A 200 31.76 27.97 12.92
N GLU A 201 32.00 28.55 11.75
CA GLU A 201 31.09 29.47 11.04
C GLU A 201 31.32 29.31 9.51
N GLU A 202 31.32 28.08 9.00
CA GLU A 202 31.33 27.85 7.53
C GLU A 202 30.20 26.95 7.03
N ASP A 203 29.40 26.31 7.90
CA ASP A 203 28.31 25.41 7.45
C ASP A 203 26.92 26.08 7.36
N GLU A 204 26.67 27.20 8.05
CA GLU A 204 25.33 27.84 8.05
C GLU A 204 25.06 28.72 6.80
N ASP A 205 26.11 29.33 6.24
CA ASP A 205 25.98 30.22 5.06
C ASP A 205 25.70 29.44 3.77
N ASP A 206 26.21 28.21 3.64
CA ASP A 206 25.98 27.36 2.47
C ASP A 206 24.57 26.75 2.45
N GLU A 207 23.97 26.48 3.61
CA GLU A 207 22.59 26.00 3.70
C GLU A 207 21.57 27.11 3.40
N GLU A 208 21.82 28.34 3.84
CA GLU A 208 20.93 29.47 3.57
C GLU A 208 20.95 29.89 2.08
N ALA A 209 22.09 29.75 1.41
CA ALA A 209 22.22 30.01 -0.02
C ALA A 209 21.44 28.97 -0.85
N GLN A 210 21.49 27.70 -0.47
CA GLN A 210 20.76 26.60 -1.13
C GLN A 210 19.24 26.74 -0.96
N LEU A 211 18.78 27.16 0.22
CA LEU A 211 17.36 27.42 0.50
C LEU A 211 16.79 28.57 -0.34
N ARG A 212 17.57 29.64 -0.57
CA ARG A 212 17.13 30.75 -1.44
C ARG A 212 17.07 30.34 -2.92
N GLN A 213 17.98 29.49 -3.38
CA GLN A 213 17.97 28.97 -4.75
C GLN A 213 16.71 28.12 -5.01
N LEU A 214 16.37 27.23 -4.09
CA LEU A 214 15.16 26.39 -4.16
C LEU A 214 13.86 27.21 -4.14
N GLN A 215 13.82 28.30 -3.37
CA GLN A 215 12.66 29.19 -3.32
C GLN A 215 12.50 30.03 -4.60
N ALA A 216 13.59 30.37 -5.27
CA ALA A 216 13.55 31.12 -6.53
C ALA A 216 13.11 30.24 -7.72
N GLU A 217 13.46 28.96 -7.71
CA GLU A 217 13.10 28.00 -8.77
C GLU A 217 11.62 27.60 -8.74
N LEU A 218 10.99 27.61 -7.55
CA LEU A 218 9.56 27.35 -7.36
C LEU A 218 8.65 28.56 -7.63
N ALA A 219 9.22 29.74 -7.83
CA ALA A 219 8.50 31.00 -8.02
C ALA A 219 8.48 31.48 -9.49
N MET A 220 9.01 30.69 -10.43
CA MET A 220 8.81 30.84 -11.89
C MET A 220 7.86 29.77 -12.41
#